data_AF-A0A1W1XRW9-F1
#
_entry.id   AF-A0A1W1XRW9-F1
#
_cell.length_a   1.000
_cell.length_b   1.000
_cell.length_c   1.000
_cell.angle_alpha   90.00
_cell.angle_beta   90.00
_cell.angle_gamma   90.00
#
_symmetry.space_group_name_H-M   'P 1'
#
loop_
_entity.id
_entity.type
_entity.pdbx_description
1 polymer ?
#
loop_
_entity_poly.entity_id
_entity_poly.type
_entity_poly.pdbx_seq_one_letter_code
_entity_poly.pdbx_strand_id
1 'polypeptide(L)'
;MRRFIPWFAGVVVICSLAVWVGQRHPGVPYNVREALGHTDWLRGGFFWAIVLYTALGSPMAVARLLVSVDGVPVGSFLSFTTIQSVFLAVLLVSGAPVESIHDLVGSPTLGWPHCVELACRLVGLVAAPFAILNSAALLALGGSNRVLHWDILGAIALALTAWYGVVVLGANTDNITELLPNQGHSMRLGALALWFFLMGIGSSFPAALAGSGRWARFFFFLVIVAAAVPAAWWLLQWGTESRVFKYGRTFSAFQFLLSSGRERLVEGRMLFLRYALVHLGAAILGMICQFSVLAPGCERPSHRADATNQGRVRKMPD
;
A
#
# COMPACT_ATOMS: atom_id res chain seq x y z
N MET A 1 20.60 -10.55 6.38
CA MET A 1 20.71 -10.28 4.92
C MET A 1 20.65 -11.54 4.05
N ARG A 2 21.36 -12.65 4.36
CA ARG A 2 21.45 -13.86 3.49
C ARG A 2 20.14 -14.43 2.94
N ARG A 3 19.02 -14.36 3.67
CA ARG A 3 17.70 -14.84 3.21
C ARG A 3 16.84 -13.77 2.53
N PHE A 4 17.13 -12.49 2.71
CA PHE A 4 16.31 -11.42 2.14
C PHE A 4 16.44 -11.35 0.61
N ILE A 5 17.69 -11.35 0.12
CA ILE A 5 18.00 -11.23 -1.30
C ILE A 5 17.30 -12.30 -2.16
N PRO A 6 17.38 -13.61 -1.87
CA PRO A 6 16.71 -14.62 -2.69
C PRO A 6 15.18 -14.51 -2.63
N TRP A 7 14.60 -14.11 -1.49
CA TRP A 7 13.16 -13.88 -1.38
C TRP A 7 12.71 -12.67 -2.18
N PHE A 8 13.41 -11.54 -2.05
CA PHE A 8 13.17 -10.35 -2.85
C PHE A 8 13.25 -10.66 -4.34
N ALA A 9 14.33 -11.32 -4.78
CA ALA A 9 14.51 -11.71 -6.17
C ALA A 9 13.37 -12.64 -6.66
N GLY A 10 12.98 -13.64 -5.85
CA GLY A 10 11.88 -14.54 -6.18
C GLY A 10 10.54 -13.82 -6.33
N VAL A 11 10.21 -12.92 -5.39
CA VAL A 11 8.98 -12.10 -5.47
C VAL A 11 9.02 -11.19 -6.70
N VAL A 12 10.15 -10.53 -6.96
CA VAL A 12 10.30 -9.67 -8.14
C VAL A 12 10.08 -10.46 -9.42
N VAL A 13 10.72 -11.64 -9.57
CA VAL A 13 10.55 -12.49 -10.75
C VAL A 13 9.09 -12.93 -10.95
N ILE A 14 8.42 -13.38 -9.88
CA ILE A 14 7.02 -13.81 -9.93
C ILE A 14 6.12 -12.63 -10.31
N CYS A 15 6.31 -11.47 -9.69
CA CYS A 15 5.57 -10.26 -10.02
C CYS A 15 5.80 -9.82 -11.46
N SER A 16 7.05 -9.88 -11.95
CA SER A 16 7.37 -9.53 -13.33
C SER A 16 6.68 -10.46 -14.32
N LEU A 17 6.65 -11.76 -14.04
CA LEU A 17 5.94 -12.72 -14.86
C LEU A 17 4.42 -12.46 -14.82
N ALA A 18 3.86 -12.21 -13.63
CA ALA A 18 2.44 -11.91 -13.47
C ALA A 18 2.02 -10.63 -14.23
N VAL A 19 2.82 -9.58 -14.16
CA VAL A 19 2.62 -8.33 -14.92
C VAL A 19 2.70 -8.61 -16.42
N TRP A 20 3.72 -9.35 -16.87
CA TRP A 20 3.92 -9.68 -18.28
C TRP A 20 2.78 -10.54 -18.87
N VAL A 21 2.29 -11.53 -18.12
CA VAL A 21 1.11 -12.34 -18.49
C VAL A 21 -0.14 -11.46 -18.47
N GLY A 22 -0.31 -10.64 -17.43
CA GLY A 22 -1.46 -9.77 -17.25
C GLY A 22 -1.65 -8.77 -18.38
N GLN A 23 -0.57 -8.15 -18.87
CA GLN A 23 -0.61 -7.23 -20.01
C GLN A 23 -1.23 -7.85 -21.28
N ARG A 24 -1.07 -9.17 -21.48
CA ARG A 24 -1.54 -9.90 -22.66
C ARG A 24 -2.95 -10.47 -22.48
N HIS A 25 -3.43 -10.57 -21.25
CA HIS A 25 -4.69 -11.24 -20.98
C HIS A 25 -5.88 -10.29 -21.24
N PRO A 26 -6.85 -10.68 -22.09
CA PRO A 26 -7.97 -9.80 -22.49
C PRO A 26 -8.92 -9.46 -21.34
N GLY A 27 -8.87 -10.22 -20.24
CA GLY A 27 -9.66 -9.97 -19.04
C GLY A 27 -9.08 -8.91 -18.10
N VAL A 28 -7.83 -8.48 -18.29
CA VAL A 28 -7.21 -7.47 -17.39
C VAL A 28 -7.83 -6.09 -17.64
N PRO A 29 -8.14 -5.33 -16.58
CA PRO A 29 -8.76 -4.01 -16.74
C PRO A 29 -7.93 -3.09 -17.62
N TYR A 30 -8.59 -2.30 -18.48
CA TYR A 30 -7.87 -1.51 -19.47
C TYR A 30 -6.96 -0.46 -18.82
N ASN A 31 -7.39 0.19 -17.73
CA ASN A 31 -6.58 1.13 -16.96
C ASN A 31 -5.29 0.50 -16.44
N VAL A 32 -5.33 -0.77 -16.03
CA VAL A 32 -4.14 -1.51 -15.61
C VAL A 32 -3.24 -1.78 -16.81
N ARG A 33 -3.80 -2.20 -17.95
CA ARG A 33 -3.00 -2.42 -19.17
C ARG A 33 -2.33 -1.15 -19.68
N GLU A 34 -3.05 -0.03 -19.63
CA GLU A 34 -2.58 1.30 -20.02
C GLU A 34 -1.47 1.80 -19.08
N ALA A 35 -1.67 1.72 -17.76
CA ALA A 35 -0.66 2.09 -16.77
C ALA A 35 0.63 1.26 -16.90
N LEU A 36 0.51 -0.03 -17.21
CA LEU A 36 1.67 -0.90 -17.43
C LEU A 36 2.40 -0.60 -18.76
N GLY A 37 1.75 0.12 -19.68
CA GLY A 37 2.25 0.45 -21.02
C GLY A 37 2.46 -0.75 -21.94
N HIS A 38 2.76 -0.48 -23.21
CA HIS A 38 3.16 -1.47 -24.22
C HIS A 38 4.65 -1.80 -24.17
N THR A 39 5.24 -1.81 -22.98
CA THR A 39 6.69 -1.85 -22.80
C THR A 39 7.25 -3.27 -22.84
N ASP A 40 8.51 -3.39 -23.25
CA ASP A 40 9.27 -4.65 -23.21
C ASP A 40 9.29 -5.25 -21.80
N TRP A 41 9.48 -6.57 -21.71
CA TRP A 41 9.42 -7.33 -20.46
C TRP A 41 10.30 -6.75 -19.32
N LEU A 42 11.44 -6.14 -19.66
CA LEU A 42 12.35 -5.47 -18.71
C LEU A 42 11.74 -4.18 -18.13
N ARG A 43 11.14 -3.33 -18.95
CA ARG A 43 10.58 -2.04 -18.49
C ARG A 43 9.19 -2.22 -17.90
N GLY A 44 8.39 -3.16 -18.39
CA GLY A 44 7.07 -3.45 -17.84
C GLY A 44 7.15 -4.33 -16.59
N GLY A 45 7.60 -5.56 -16.73
CA GLY A 45 7.52 -6.57 -15.67
C GLY A 45 8.45 -6.29 -14.47
N PHE A 46 9.73 -6.08 -14.72
CA PHE A 46 10.72 -5.89 -13.65
C PHE A 46 10.49 -4.58 -12.89
N PHE A 47 10.22 -3.50 -13.61
CA PHE A 47 9.97 -2.21 -12.99
C PHE A 47 8.72 -2.21 -12.11
N TRP A 48 7.59 -2.67 -12.64
CA TRP A 48 6.34 -2.72 -11.87
C TRP A 48 6.43 -3.70 -10.71
N ALA A 49 7.22 -4.76 -10.81
CA ALA A 49 7.51 -5.62 -9.67
C ALA A 49 8.21 -4.86 -8.53
N ILE A 50 9.16 -3.96 -8.83
CA ILE A 50 9.79 -3.10 -7.82
C ILE A 50 8.79 -2.11 -7.23
N VAL A 51 7.95 -1.49 -8.07
CA VAL A 51 6.88 -0.57 -7.62
C VAL A 51 5.94 -1.30 -6.65
N LEU A 52 5.44 -2.48 -7.02
CA LEU A 52 4.53 -3.28 -6.20
C LEU A 52 5.21 -3.76 -4.91
N TYR A 53 6.46 -4.23 -4.99
CA TYR A 53 7.21 -4.63 -3.81
C TYR A 53 7.43 -3.46 -2.86
N THR A 54 7.76 -2.28 -3.38
CA THR A 54 7.92 -1.06 -2.60
C THR A 54 6.61 -0.66 -1.94
N ALA A 55 5.52 -0.58 -2.70
CA ALA A 55 4.21 -0.18 -2.19
C ALA A 55 3.68 -1.13 -1.10
N LEU A 56 3.85 -2.45 -1.29
CA LEU A 56 3.24 -3.45 -0.43
C LEU A 56 4.16 -3.98 0.67
N GLY A 57 5.48 -4.04 0.43
CA GLY A 57 6.49 -4.58 1.35
C GLY A 57 7.11 -3.55 2.29
N SER A 58 7.36 -2.32 1.81
CA SER A 58 8.01 -1.28 2.62
C SER A 58 7.26 -0.87 3.90
N PRO A 59 5.91 -0.96 4.00
CA PRO A 59 5.23 -0.66 5.25
C PRO A 59 5.70 -1.51 6.44
N MET A 60 5.97 -2.80 6.21
CA MET A 60 6.51 -3.69 7.23
C MET A 60 7.98 -3.35 7.56
N ALA A 61 8.76 -2.88 6.59
CA ALA A 61 10.13 -2.45 6.83
C ALA A 61 10.17 -1.22 7.75
N VAL A 62 9.33 -0.22 7.48
CA VAL A 62 9.19 0.96 8.33
C VAL A 62 8.69 0.59 9.72
N ALA A 63 7.63 -0.21 9.81
CA ALA A 63 7.12 -0.68 11.10
C ALA A 63 8.20 -1.41 11.91
N ARG A 64 8.97 -2.30 11.28
CA ARG A 64 10.08 -3.02 11.93
C ARG A 64 11.16 -2.06 12.42
N LEU A 65 11.57 -1.08 11.61
CA LEU A 65 12.58 -0.09 11.99
C LEU A 65 12.11 0.71 13.21
N LEU A 66 10.89 1.23 13.17
CA LEU A 66 10.29 2.02 14.26
C LEU A 66 10.15 1.20 15.55
N VAL A 67 9.85 -0.10 15.48
CA VAL A 67 9.74 -0.94 16.67
C VAL A 67 11.10 -1.37 17.22
N SER A 68 12.12 -1.45 16.37
CA SER A 68 13.46 -1.94 16.72
C SER A 68 14.36 -0.94 17.45
N VAL A 69 14.03 0.34 17.39
CA VAL A 69 14.81 1.41 18.01
C VAL A 69 14.09 1.89 19.26
N ASP A 70 14.78 1.89 20.40
CA ASP A 70 14.26 2.51 21.62
C ASP A 70 14.40 4.03 21.52
N GLY A 71 13.38 4.79 21.96
CA GLY A 71 13.43 6.26 21.93
C GLY A 71 13.31 6.85 20.52
N VAL A 72 12.39 6.33 19.70
CA VAL A 72 12.10 6.87 18.36
C VAL A 72 11.76 8.36 18.44
N PRO A 73 12.49 9.25 17.72
CA PRO A 73 12.19 10.67 17.70
C PRO A 73 10.78 10.96 17.19
N VAL A 74 10.13 11.98 17.77
CA VAL A 74 8.86 12.52 17.25
C VAL A 74 9.04 12.94 15.79
N GLY A 75 8.10 12.58 14.91
CA GLY A 75 8.16 12.87 13.48
C GLY A 75 8.85 11.79 12.65
N SER A 76 9.38 10.72 13.27
CA SER A 76 10.00 9.61 12.53
C SER A 76 8.98 8.92 11.63
N PHE A 77 7.74 8.71 12.10
CA PHE A 77 6.70 8.07 11.32
C PHE A 77 6.36 8.88 10.05
N LEU A 78 6.20 10.20 10.21
CA LEU A 78 5.99 11.11 9.09
C LEU A 78 7.19 11.10 8.12
N SER A 79 8.41 11.15 8.65
CA SER A 79 9.64 11.16 7.84
C SER A 79 9.76 9.92 6.96
N PHE A 80 9.55 8.73 7.54
CA PHE A 80 9.57 7.49 6.76
C PHE A 80 8.46 7.44 5.71
N THR A 81 7.25 7.87 6.07
CA THR A 81 6.12 7.93 5.14
C THR A 81 6.44 8.86 3.95
N THR A 82 7.02 10.02 4.21
CA THR A 82 7.46 10.96 3.16
C THR A 82 8.54 10.36 2.27
N ILE A 83 9.57 9.73 2.87
CA ILE A 83 10.65 9.08 2.12
C ILE A 83 10.10 7.96 1.21
N GLN A 84 9.22 7.11 1.72
CA GLN A 84 8.56 6.07 0.91
C GLN A 84 7.74 6.67 -0.23
N SER A 85 7.03 7.77 0.04
CA SER A 85 6.19 8.44 -0.95
C SER A 85 7.02 9.06 -2.07
N VAL A 86 8.12 9.74 -1.73
CA VAL A 86 9.09 10.28 -2.69
C VAL A 86 9.71 9.15 -3.51
N PHE A 87 10.15 8.08 -2.85
CA PHE A 87 10.76 6.95 -3.54
C PHE A 87 9.78 6.28 -4.52
N LEU A 88 8.53 6.06 -4.12
CA LEU A 88 7.50 5.51 -5.01
C LEU A 88 7.16 6.48 -6.14
N ALA A 89 7.08 7.79 -5.89
CA ALA A 89 6.85 8.78 -6.94
C ALA A 89 7.97 8.78 -7.99
N VAL A 90 9.24 8.74 -7.56
CA VAL A 90 10.39 8.61 -8.47
C VAL A 90 10.29 7.34 -9.30
N LEU A 91 9.89 6.22 -8.69
CA LEU A 91 9.65 4.99 -9.44
C LEU A 91 8.51 5.19 -10.47
N LEU A 92 7.35 5.71 -10.07
CA LEU A 92 6.23 5.89 -11.00
C LEU A 92 6.62 6.77 -12.21
N VAL A 93 7.33 7.89 -12.00
CA VAL A 93 7.83 8.75 -13.09
C VAL A 93 8.83 8.02 -14.00
N SER A 94 9.61 7.09 -13.46
CA SER A 94 10.65 6.39 -14.22
C SER A 94 10.14 5.23 -15.06
N GLY A 95 8.96 4.68 -14.77
CA GLY A 95 8.49 3.47 -15.45
C GLY A 95 7.04 3.44 -15.92
N ALA A 96 6.19 4.38 -15.51
CA ALA A 96 4.86 4.52 -16.10
C ALA A 96 4.91 5.45 -17.33
N PRO A 97 4.07 5.21 -18.36
CA PRO A 97 3.86 6.18 -19.44
C PRO A 97 3.42 7.54 -18.88
N VAL A 98 3.92 8.63 -19.47
CA VAL A 98 3.61 10.00 -19.01
C VAL A 98 2.11 10.27 -19.07
N GLU A 99 1.44 9.74 -20.09
CA GLU A 99 -0.01 9.81 -20.26
C GLU A 99 -0.74 9.20 -19.06
N SER A 100 -0.33 8.00 -18.63
CA SER A 100 -0.92 7.35 -17.45
C SER A 100 -0.64 8.09 -16.14
N ILE A 101 0.51 8.77 -16.03
CA ILE A 101 0.80 9.64 -14.88
C ILE A 101 -0.14 10.84 -14.90
N HIS A 102 -0.31 11.50 -16.04
CA HIS A 102 -1.23 12.62 -16.19
C HIS A 102 -2.68 12.19 -15.95
N ASP A 103 -3.07 10.98 -16.32
CA ASP A 103 -4.39 10.44 -16.00
C ASP A 103 -4.60 10.33 -14.47
N LEU A 104 -3.55 9.99 -13.72
CA LEU A 104 -3.61 9.89 -12.26
C LEU A 104 -3.59 11.26 -11.56
N VAL A 105 -2.65 12.14 -11.90
CA VAL A 105 -2.44 13.38 -11.13
C VAL A 105 -2.71 14.68 -11.88
N GLY A 106 -3.10 14.59 -13.15
CA GLY A 106 -3.25 15.72 -14.06
C GLY A 106 -1.93 16.16 -14.68
N SER A 107 -2.03 16.93 -15.76
CA SER A 107 -0.87 17.65 -16.29
C SER A 107 -0.54 18.86 -15.40
N PRO A 108 0.75 19.22 -15.24
CA PRO A 108 1.16 20.38 -14.45
C PRO A 108 0.54 21.71 -14.93
N THR A 109 0.00 22.50 -14.02
CA THR A 109 -0.71 23.77 -14.28
C THR A 109 -0.39 24.90 -13.29
N LEU A 110 0.38 24.65 -12.23
CA LEU A 110 0.63 25.62 -11.16
C LEU A 110 1.73 26.64 -11.52
N GLY A 111 2.26 26.60 -12.74
CA GLY A 111 3.35 27.46 -13.19
C GLY A 111 4.72 27.11 -12.59
N TRP A 112 4.82 25.99 -11.87
CA TRP A 112 6.07 25.48 -11.33
C TRP A 112 6.88 24.74 -12.40
N PRO A 113 8.19 24.49 -12.18
CA PRO A 113 8.95 23.59 -13.05
C PRO A 113 8.23 22.25 -13.16
N HIS A 114 7.97 21.80 -14.40
CA HIS A 114 7.11 20.65 -14.69
C HIS A 114 7.44 19.40 -13.85
N CYS A 115 8.72 19.06 -13.72
CA CYS A 115 9.17 17.90 -12.94
C CYS A 115 8.88 18.02 -11.44
N VAL A 116 8.98 19.25 -10.90
CA VAL A 116 8.76 19.52 -9.47
C VAL A 116 7.28 19.40 -9.14
N GLU A 117 6.42 20.01 -9.95
CA GLU A 117 4.97 19.91 -9.76
C GLU A 117 4.49 18.46 -9.84
N LEU A 118 4.93 17.72 -10.86
CA LEU A 118 4.57 16.33 -11.05
C LEU A 118 5.01 15.45 -9.86
N ALA A 119 6.24 15.65 -9.38
CA ALA A 119 6.75 14.95 -8.21
C ALA A 119 5.94 15.28 -6.95
N CYS A 120 5.66 16.55 -6.69
CA CYS A 120 4.83 16.96 -5.55
C CYS A 120 3.42 16.36 -5.61
N ARG A 121 2.80 16.33 -6.81
CA ARG A 121 1.48 15.72 -6.99
C ARG A 121 1.50 14.22 -6.72
N LEU A 122 2.50 13.51 -7.25
CA LEU A 122 2.62 12.06 -7.02
C LEU A 122 2.89 11.73 -5.55
N VAL A 123 3.74 12.51 -4.88
CA VAL A 123 3.99 12.36 -3.44
C VAL A 123 2.71 12.56 -2.64
N GLY A 124 1.94 13.61 -2.94
CA GLY A 124 0.64 13.85 -2.30
C GLY A 124 -0.36 12.71 -2.52
N LEU A 125 -0.42 12.17 -3.74
CA LEU A 125 -1.30 11.04 -4.10
C LEU A 125 -0.98 9.78 -3.29
N VAL A 126 0.30 9.45 -3.07
CA VAL A 126 0.70 8.18 -2.43
C VAL A 126 0.93 8.30 -0.91
N ALA A 127 1.08 9.51 -0.37
CA ALA A 127 1.36 9.72 1.05
C ALA A 127 0.26 9.19 1.97
N ALA A 128 -1.01 9.48 1.67
CA ALA A 128 -2.13 9.01 2.49
C ALA A 128 -2.24 7.46 2.51
N PRO A 129 -2.22 6.76 1.36
CA PRO A 129 -2.12 5.30 1.36
C PRO A 129 -0.95 4.76 2.18
N PHE A 130 0.26 5.33 2.05
CA PHE A 130 1.40 4.87 2.83
C PHE A 130 1.24 5.10 4.32
N ALA A 131 0.77 6.26 4.76
CA ALA A 131 0.52 6.53 6.18
C ALA A 131 -0.43 5.49 6.80
N ILE A 132 -1.49 5.12 6.06
CA ILE A 132 -2.47 4.12 6.50
C ILE A 132 -1.86 2.72 6.52
N LEU A 133 -1.14 2.31 5.47
CA LEU A 133 -0.50 1.00 5.39
C LEU A 133 0.60 0.83 6.44
N ASN A 134 1.40 1.86 6.68
CA ASN A 134 2.42 1.90 7.73
C ASN A 134 1.79 1.73 9.12
N SER A 135 0.65 2.39 9.36
CA SER A 135 -0.09 2.26 10.62
C SER A 135 -0.61 0.84 10.84
N ALA A 136 -1.16 0.21 9.80
CA ALA A 136 -1.60 -1.19 9.87
C ALA A 136 -0.44 -2.16 10.14
N ALA A 137 0.72 -1.94 9.51
CA ALA A 137 1.92 -2.73 9.75
C ALA A 137 2.48 -2.55 11.18
N LEU A 138 2.49 -1.32 11.68
CA LEU A 138 2.90 -1.02 13.05
C LEU A 138 1.98 -1.66 14.10
N LEU A 139 0.67 -1.63 13.84
CA LEU A 139 -0.32 -2.32 14.67
C LEU A 139 -0.10 -3.84 14.68
N ALA A 140 0.19 -4.44 13.52
CA ALA A 140 0.47 -5.87 13.40
C ALA A 140 1.71 -6.32 14.21
N LEU A 141 2.69 -5.44 14.39
CA LEU A 141 3.87 -5.70 15.22
C LEU A 141 3.67 -5.35 16.71
N GLY A 142 2.51 -4.80 17.10
CA GLY A 142 2.26 -4.32 18.47
C GLY A 142 3.05 -3.06 18.83
N GLY A 143 3.53 -2.32 17.82
CA GLY A 143 4.41 -1.16 17.99
C GLY A 143 3.73 0.15 18.36
N SER A 144 2.40 0.18 18.41
CA SER A 144 1.63 1.41 18.67
C SER A 144 1.99 2.10 19.98
N ASN A 145 2.41 1.34 21.00
CA ASN A 145 2.83 1.91 22.30
C ASN A 145 4.25 2.49 22.30
N ARG A 146 5.06 2.19 21.27
CA ARG A 146 6.45 2.66 21.16
C ARG A 146 6.60 3.93 20.32
N VAL A 147 5.66 4.15 19.41
CA VAL A 147 5.54 5.39 18.63
C VAL A 147 4.49 6.25 19.33
N LEU A 148 4.71 7.56 19.42
CA LEU A 148 3.71 8.45 20.00
C LEU A 148 2.43 8.35 19.14
N HIS A 149 1.29 7.98 19.74
CA HIS A 149 0.01 7.89 19.00
C HIS A 149 -0.31 9.18 18.23
N TRP A 150 0.08 10.34 18.76
CA TRP A 150 -0.03 11.63 18.09
C TRP A 150 0.85 11.79 16.86
N ASP A 151 2.00 11.12 16.77
CA ASP A 151 2.84 11.11 15.57
C ASP A 151 2.15 10.35 14.43
N ILE A 152 1.54 9.21 14.74
CA ILE A 152 0.75 8.43 13.77
C ILE A 152 -0.47 9.22 13.31
N LEU A 153 -1.27 9.74 14.25
CA LEU A 153 -2.47 10.51 13.93
C LEU A 153 -2.14 11.80 13.17
N GLY A 154 -1.08 12.50 13.59
CA GLY A 154 -0.60 13.71 12.93
C GLY A 154 -0.12 13.44 11.50
N ALA A 155 0.63 12.35 11.29
CA ALA A 155 1.09 11.96 9.96
C ALA A 155 -0.07 11.53 9.04
N ILE A 156 -1.05 10.77 9.54
CA ILE A 156 -2.25 10.43 8.77
C ILE A 156 -3.02 11.70 8.40
N ALA A 157 -3.26 12.59 9.36
CA ALA A 157 -3.98 13.83 9.12
C ALA A 157 -3.27 14.72 8.09
N LEU A 158 -1.96 14.90 8.22
CA LEU A 158 -1.16 15.66 7.26
C LEU A 158 -1.16 15.00 5.88
N ALA A 159 -0.99 13.68 5.81
CA ALA A 159 -0.99 12.95 4.55
C ALA A 159 -2.35 13.01 3.84
N LEU A 160 -3.46 12.88 4.57
CA LEU A 160 -4.82 13.07 4.03
C LEU A 160 -5.07 14.50 3.57
N THR A 161 -4.54 15.49 4.30
CA THR A 161 -4.66 16.90 3.94
C THR A 161 -3.87 17.21 2.67
N ALA A 162 -2.63 16.72 2.58
CA ALA A 162 -1.79 16.84 1.38
C ALA A 162 -2.42 16.12 0.19
N TRP A 163 -2.95 14.91 0.41
CA TRP A 163 -3.68 14.17 -0.61
C TRP A 163 -4.88 14.96 -1.13
N TYR A 164 -5.71 15.51 -0.25
CA TYR A 164 -6.89 16.29 -0.66
C TYR A 164 -6.48 17.57 -1.41
N GLY A 165 -5.46 18.28 -0.93
CA GLY A 165 -4.94 19.48 -1.59
C GLY A 165 -4.44 19.19 -3.00
N VAL A 166 -3.78 18.06 -3.22
CA VAL A 166 -3.23 17.68 -4.53
C VAL A 166 -4.27 17.04 -5.45
N VAL A 167 -4.99 16.05 -4.94
CA VAL A 167 -5.84 15.12 -5.73
C VAL A 167 -7.24 15.66 -5.94
N VAL A 168 -7.70 16.58 -5.09
CA VAL A 168 -9.03 17.21 -5.22
C VAL A 168 -8.89 18.67 -5.62
N LEU A 169 -8.23 19.50 -4.80
CA LEU A 169 -8.16 20.95 -5.06
C LEU A 169 -7.23 21.31 -6.21
N GLY A 170 -6.07 20.67 -6.29
CA GLY A 170 -5.08 20.87 -7.34
C GLY A 170 -5.32 20.00 -8.57
N ALA A 171 -6.40 19.21 -8.60
CA ALA A 171 -6.64 18.25 -9.66
C ALA A 171 -6.77 18.94 -11.01
N ASN A 172 -5.85 18.60 -11.93
CA ASN A 172 -5.98 18.93 -13.34
C ASN A 172 -6.19 17.65 -14.17
N THR A 173 -6.86 16.68 -13.55
CA THR A 173 -7.31 15.44 -14.18
C THR A 173 -8.79 15.31 -13.91
N ASP A 174 -9.53 15.01 -14.96
CA ASP A 174 -10.93 14.65 -14.89
C ASP A 174 -11.09 13.20 -14.42
N ASN A 175 -10.07 12.34 -14.55
CA ASN A 175 -10.20 10.92 -14.21
C ASN A 175 -10.39 10.67 -12.71
N ILE A 176 -9.52 11.15 -11.82
CA ILE A 176 -9.68 10.83 -10.39
C ILE A 176 -10.90 11.54 -9.80
N THR A 177 -11.05 12.84 -10.04
CA THR A 177 -12.14 13.62 -9.44
C THR A 177 -13.52 13.13 -9.86
N GLU A 178 -13.70 12.72 -11.13
CA GLU A 178 -14.97 12.11 -11.59
C GLU A 178 -15.26 10.75 -10.94
N LEU A 179 -14.24 10.00 -10.53
CA LEU A 179 -14.41 8.72 -9.84
C LEU A 179 -14.74 8.89 -8.35
N LEU A 180 -14.59 10.10 -7.81
CA LEU A 180 -14.86 10.41 -6.42
C LEU A 180 -16.27 11.02 -6.24
N PRO A 181 -17.01 10.65 -5.19
CA PRO A 181 -18.31 11.23 -4.91
C PRO A 181 -18.24 12.74 -4.75
N ASN A 182 -19.14 13.47 -5.40
CA ASN A 182 -19.18 14.94 -5.36
C ASN A 182 -17.82 15.57 -5.71
N GLN A 183 -17.13 15.02 -6.72
CA GLN A 183 -15.80 15.48 -7.18
C GLN A 183 -14.72 15.44 -6.08
N GLY A 184 -14.89 14.60 -5.05
CA GLY A 184 -14.00 14.53 -3.90
C GLY A 184 -14.43 15.39 -2.71
N HIS A 185 -15.46 16.22 -2.83
CA HIS A 185 -16.02 17.01 -1.72
C HIS A 185 -17.04 16.21 -0.90
N SER A 186 -16.69 14.99 -0.48
CA SER A 186 -17.58 14.09 0.25
C SER A 186 -16.88 13.41 1.42
N MET A 187 -17.58 13.27 2.54
CA MET A 187 -17.12 12.47 3.68
C MET A 187 -16.98 10.97 3.33
N ARG A 188 -17.59 10.52 2.24
CA ARG A 188 -17.47 9.14 1.74
C ARG A 188 -16.03 8.75 1.40
N LEU A 189 -15.14 9.72 1.20
CA LEU A 189 -13.70 9.46 1.05
C LEU A 189 -13.08 8.73 2.25
N GLY A 190 -13.66 8.86 3.45
CA GLY A 190 -13.24 8.07 4.62
C GLY A 190 -13.37 6.57 4.40
N ALA A 191 -14.28 6.12 3.52
CA ALA A 191 -14.41 4.71 3.15
C ALA A 191 -13.20 4.19 2.36
N LEU A 192 -12.56 5.04 1.55
CA LEU A 192 -11.32 4.70 0.84
C LEU A 192 -10.17 4.52 1.83
N ALA A 193 -10.07 5.42 2.82
CA ALA A 193 -9.06 5.30 3.88
C ALA A 193 -9.26 4.00 4.68
N LEU A 194 -10.50 3.68 5.04
CA LEU A 194 -10.81 2.42 5.73
C LEU A 194 -10.55 1.19 4.85
N TRP A 195 -10.80 1.28 3.54
CA TRP A 195 -10.46 0.22 2.59
C TRP A 195 -8.94 -0.04 2.53
N PHE A 196 -8.12 1.01 2.45
CA PHE A 196 -6.66 0.89 2.54
C PHE A 196 -6.21 0.31 3.89
N PHE A 197 -6.86 0.70 4.99
CA PHE A 197 -6.56 0.15 6.29
C PHE A 197 -6.85 -1.36 6.36
N LEU A 198 -8.01 -1.81 5.87
CA LEU A 198 -8.33 -3.24 5.77
C LEU A 198 -7.32 -4.00 4.91
N MET A 199 -6.90 -3.42 3.77
CA MET A 199 -5.85 -3.99 2.93
C MET A 199 -4.51 -4.14 3.69
N GLY A 200 -4.12 -3.10 4.42
CA GLY A 200 -2.92 -3.10 5.25
C GLY A 200 -2.97 -4.16 6.35
N ILE A 201 -4.10 -4.29 7.04
CA ILE A 201 -4.33 -5.31 8.07
C ILE A 201 -4.27 -6.71 7.46
N GLY A 202 -4.93 -6.91 6.32
CA GLY A 202 -4.97 -8.19 5.61
C GLY A 202 -3.62 -8.65 5.06
N SER A 203 -2.70 -7.73 4.84
CA SER A 203 -1.31 -8.05 4.45
C SER A 203 -0.41 -8.26 5.68
N SER A 204 -0.52 -7.36 6.67
CA SER A 204 0.49 -7.22 7.73
C SER A 204 0.35 -8.22 8.86
N PHE A 205 -0.87 -8.52 9.30
CA PHE A 205 -1.09 -9.47 10.39
C PHE A 205 -0.70 -10.91 9.98
N PRO A 206 -1.13 -11.44 8.82
CA PRO A 206 -0.67 -12.74 8.36
C PRO A 206 0.84 -12.82 8.22
N ALA A 207 1.49 -11.79 7.67
CA ALA A 207 2.95 -11.73 7.54
C ALA A 207 3.65 -11.81 8.90
N ALA A 208 3.21 -11.01 9.88
CA ALA A 208 3.74 -11.01 11.24
C ALA A 208 3.51 -12.35 11.95
N LEU A 209 2.32 -12.95 11.80
CA LEU A 209 1.98 -14.24 12.40
C LEU A 209 2.79 -15.39 11.79
N ALA A 210 2.94 -15.41 10.46
CA ALA A 210 3.78 -16.38 9.76
C ALA A 210 5.25 -16.28 10.22
N GLY A 211 5.78 -15.05 10.33
CA GLY A 211 7.14 -14.82 10.85
C GLY A 211 7.34 -15.29 12.29
N SER A 212 6.28 -15.32 13.10
CA SER A 212 6.31 -15.79 14.49
C SER A 212 6.08 -17.30 14.68
N GLY A 213 5.82 -18.05 13.61
CA GLY A 213 5.51 -19.49 13.67
C GLY A 213 4.12 -19.83 14.25
N ARG A 214 3.23 -18.85 14.41
CA ARG A 214 1.89 -19.02 15.00
C ARG A 214 0.85 -19.47 13.96
N TRP A 215 1.06 -20.64 13.37
CA TRP A 215 0.28 -21.13 12.22
C TRP A 215 -1.23 -21.19 12.43
N ALA A 216 -1.71 -21.60 13.61
CA ALA A 216 -3.15 -21.61 13.90
C ALA A 216 -3.78 -20.21 13.79
N ARG A 217 -3.10 -19.18 14.34
CA ARG A 217 -3.55 -17.78 14.24
C ARG A 217 -3.42 -17.25 12.82
N PHE A 218 -2.37 -17.66 12.10
CA PHE A 218 -2.20 -17.32 10.69
C PHE A 218 -3.38 -17.80 9.84
N PHE A 219 -3.76 -19.08 9.92
CA PHE A 219 -4.89 -19.61 9.16
C PHE A 219 -6.22 -18.97 9.57
N PHE A 220 -6.43 -18.76 10.87
CA PHE A 220 -7.58 -18.01 11.35
C PHE A 220 -7.65 -16.61 10.73
N PHE A 221 -6.52 -15.91 10.65
CA PHE A 221 -6.48 -14.58 10.05
C PHE A 221 -6.71 -14.60 8.53
N LEU A 222 -6.25 -15.63 7.82
CA LEU A 222 -6.57 -15.78 6.39
C LEU A 222 -8.08 -15.93 6.15
N VAL A 223 -8.78 -16.64 7.03
CA VAL A 223 -10.25 -16.75 6.97
C VAL A 223 -10.89 -15.39 7.21
N ILE A 224 -10.40 -14.61 8.17
CA ILE A 224 -10.88 -13.23 8.41
C ILE A 224 -10.66 -12.35 7.18
N VAL A 225 -9.48 -12.40 6.57
CA VAL A 225 -9.17 -11.60 5.36
C VAL A 225 -10.08 -11.98 4.21
N ALA A 226 -10.33 -13.27 3.98
CA ALA A 226 -11.28 -13.73 2.97
C ALA A 226 -12.71 -13.25 3.27
N ALA A 227 -13.13 -13.32 4.54
CA ALA A 227 -14.45 -12.85 4.98
C ALA A 227 -14.59 -11.32 4.95
N ALA A 228 -13.47 -10.57 4.94
CA ALA A 228 -13.47 -9.11 4.86
C ALA A 228 -13.68 -8.58 3.42
N VAL A 229 -13.55 -9.43 2.39
CA VAL A 229 -13.69 -9.01 0.98
C VAL A 229 -15.04 -8.33 0.69
N PRO A 230 -16.22 -8.84 1.13
CA PRO A 230 -17.49 -8.15 0.91
C PRO A 230 -17.57 -6.79 1.62
N ALA A 231 -16.99 -6.68 2.82
CA ALA A 231 -16.95 -5.41 3.55
C ALA A 231 -16.06 -4.39 2.83
N ALA A 232 -14.88 -4.82 2.35
CA ALA A 232 -13.99 -4.00 1.57
C ALA A 232 -14.63 -3.59 0.22
N TRP A 233 -15.39 -4.48 -0.42
CA TRP A 233 -16.16 -4.17 -1.63
C TRP A 233 -17.18 -3.08 -1.36
N TRP A 234 -17.94 -3.22 -0.27
CA TRP A 234 -18.96 -2.24 0.12
C TRP A 234 -18.36 -0.87 0.42
N LEU A 235 -17.24 -0.82 1.16
CA LEU A 235 -16.53 0.43 1.45
C LEU A 235 -16.07 1.13 0.18
N LEU A 236 -15.48 0.39 -0.75
CA LEU A 236 -14.99 0.98 -1.99
C LEU A 236 -16.17 1.44 -2.86
N GLN A 237 -17.26 0.66 -2.97
CA GLN A 237 -18.48 1.09 -3.68
C GLN A 237 -19.09 2.37 -3.10
N TRP A 238 -19.10 2.50 -1.77
CA TRP A 238 -19.60 3.69 -1.10
C TRP A 238 -18.64 4.88 -1.22
N GLY A 239 -17.33 4.63 -1.24
CA GLY A 239 -16.27 5.63 -1.35
C GLY A 239 -16.02 6.16 -2.76
N THR A 240 -16.60 5.55 -3.79
CA THR A 240 -16.45 5.94 -5.20
C THR A 240 -17.77 6.37 -5.83
N GLU A 241 -17.73 7.10 -6.94
CA GLU A 241 -18.92 7.57 -7.63
C GLU A 241 -19.69 6.41 -8.29
N SER A 242 -21.00 6.40 -8.04
CA SER A 242 -21.94 5.40 -8.53
C SER A 242 -22.33 5.63 -9.99
N ARG A 243 -22.28 6.88 -10.45
CA ARG A 243 -22.65 7.30 -11.80
C ARG A 243 -21.69 8.36 -12.33
N VAL A 244 -20.80 7.92 -13.22
CA VAL A 244 -19.86 8.75 -13.97
C VAL A 244 -20.39 8.89 -15.39
N PHE A 245 -20.51 10.12 -15.89
CA PHE A 245 -20.89 10.40 -17.26
C PHE A 245 -19.66 10.78 -18.08
N LYS A 246 -19.17 9.86 -18.92
CA LYS A 246 -17.97 10.06 -19.74
C LYS A 246 -18.10 9.37 -21.08
N TYR A 247 -17.57 9.98 -22.14
CA TYR A 247 -17.60 9.44 -23.51
C TYR A 247 -19.02 9.10 -24.01
N GLY A 248 -20.02 9.89 -23.62
CA GLY A 248 -21.43 9.69 -24.00
C GLY A 248 -22.09 8.46 -23.35
N ARG A 249 -21.51 7.93 -22.26
CA ARG A 249 -22.04 6.78 -21.52
C ARG A 249 -22.06 7.05 -20.03
N THR A 250 -22.92 6.32 -19.31
CA THR A 250 -22.99 6.33 -17.85
C THR A 250 -22.53 4.99 -17.30
N PHE A 251 -21.57 5.01 -16.38
CA PHE A 251 -21.04 3.82 -15.71
C PHE A 251 -20.60 4.16 -14.28
N SER A 252 -20.42 3.19 -13.40
CA SER A 252 -19.87 3.43 -12.07
C SER A 252 -18.34 3.51 -12.10
N ALA A 253 -17.74 4.13 -11.08
CA ALA A 253 -16.29 4.16 -10.91
C ALA A 253 -15.67 2.74 -10.89
N PHE A 254 -16.36 1.75 -10.33
CA PHE A 254 -15.92 0.35 -10.38
C PHE A 254 -15.90 -0.22 -11.79
N GLN A 255 -16.95 0.05 -12.56
CA GLN A 255 -17.00 -0.37 -13.95
C GLN A 255 -15.84 0.25 -14.73
N PHE A 256 -15.55 1.53 -14.48
CA PHE A 256 -14.39 2.20 -15.07
C PHE A 256 -13.07 1.51 -14.71
N LEU A 257 -12.85 1.22 -13.42
CA LEU A 257 -11.58 0.66 -12.93
C LEU A 257 -11.36 -0.81 -13.31
N LEU A 258 -12.42 -1.63 -13.37
CA LEU A 258 -12.31 -3.10 -13.44
C LEU A 258 -12.77 -3.70 -14.78
N SER A 259 -13.36 -2.91 -15.68
CA SER A 259 -13.74 -3.40 -17.01
C SER A 259 -12.51 -3.53 -17.92
N SER A 260 -12.53 -4.52 -18.80
CA SER A 260 -11.42 -4.76 -19.75
C SER A 260 -11.39 -3.79 -20.93
N GLY A 261 -12.46 -3.02 -21.14
CA GLY A 261 -12.53 -1.94 -22.12
C GLY A 261 -13.75 -1.05 -21.91
N ARG A 262 -13.73 0.14 -22.52
CA ARG A 262 -14.79 1.15 -22.40
C ARG A 262 -16.10 0.75 -23.10
N GLU A 263 -16.00 -0.15 -24.08
CA GLU A 263 -17.17 -0.65 -24.81
C GLU A 263 -17.87 -1.81 -24.13
N ARG A 264 -17.15 -2.58 -23.30
CA ARG A 264 -17.63 -3.80 -22.64
C ARG A 264 -17.51 -3.65 -21.12
N LEU A 265 -18.50 -2.98 -20.54
CA LEU A 265 -18.61 -2.79 -19.11
C LEU A 265 -18.97 -4.11 -18.42
N VAL A 266 -18.33 -4.39 -17.29
CA VAL A 266 -18.59 -5.58 -16.48
C VAL A 266 -19.54 -5.23 -15.35
N GLU A 267 -20.56 -6.05 -15.12
CA GLU A 267 -21.59 -5.76 -14.12
C GLU A 267 -21.81 -6.92 -13.16
N GLY A 268 -22.59 -6.66 -12.10
CA GLY A 268 -23.09 -7.66 -11.17
C GLY A 268 -22.01 -8.55 -10.57
N ARG A 269 -22.23 -9.87 -10.64
CA ARG A 269 -21.36 -10.88 -10.03
C ARG A 269 -19.94 -10.89 -10.61
N MET A 270 -19.81 -10.64 -11.92
CA MET A 270 -18.50 -10.65 -12.56
C MET A 270 -17.63 -9.46 -12.11
N LEU A 271 -18.25 -8.30 -11.87
CA LEU A 271 -17.56 -7.13 -11.34
C LEU A 271 -17.03 -7.39 -9.92
N PHE A 272 -17.86 -8.01 -9.08
CA PHE A 272 -17.46 -8.45 -7.75
C PHE A 272 -16.31 -9.46 -7.79
N LEU A 273 -16.38 -10.47 -8.66
CA LEU A 273 -15.31 -11.47 -8.81
C LEU A 273 -13.98 -10.82 -9.24
N ARG A 274 -14.00 -9.90 -10.21
CA ARG A 274 -12.80 -9.16 -10.62
C ARG A 274 -12.20 -8.36 -9.47
N TYR A 275 -13.04 -7.67 -8.71
CA TYR A 275 -12.58 -6.98 -7.50
C TYR A 275 -11.98 -7.95 -6.48
N ALA A 276 -12.68 -9.04 -6.16
CA ALA A 276 -12.24 -10.00 -5.15
C ALA A 276 -10.86 -10.58 -5.50
N LEU A 277 -10.63 -10.89 -6.79
CA LEU A 277 -9.34 -11.33 -7.29
C LEU A 277 -8.24 -10.28 -7.11
N VAL A 278 -8.51 -9.02 -7.46
CA VAL A 278 -7.54 -7.92 -7.30
C VAL A 278 -7.25 -7.66 -5.82
N HIS A 279 -8.29 -7.60 -4.98
CA HIS A 279 -8.17 -7.32 -3.56
C HIS A 279 -7.40 -8.43 -2.82
N LEU A 280 -7.80 -9.69 -3.02
CA LEU A 280 -7.10 -10.83 -2.42
C LEU A 280 -5.69 -10.98 -2.98
N GLY A 281 -5.51 -10.79 -4.30
CA GLY A 281 -4.19 -10.84 -4.94
C GLY A 281 -3.23 -9.79 -4.35
N ALA A 282 -3.70 -8.56 -4.18
CA ALA A 282 -2.92 -7.49 -3.54
C ALA A 282 -2.60 -7.80 -2.07
N ALA A 283 -3.56 -8.30 -1.29
CA ALA A 283 -3.36 -8.66 0.11
C ALA A 283 -2.36 -9.82 0.28
N ILE A 284 -2.47 -10.87 -0.55
CA ILE A 284 -1.55 -12.01 -0.56
C ILE A 284 -0.16 -11.57 -1.00
N LEU A 285 -0.06 -10.78 -2.06
CA LEU A 285 1.23 -10.25 -2.52
C LEU A 285 1.87 -9.38 -1.44
N GLY A 286 1.09 -8.51 -0.79
CA GLY A 286 1.56 -7.70 0.33
C GLY A 286 2.04 -8.56 1.49
N MET A 287 1.30 -9.59 1.87
CA MET A 287 1.73 -10.56 2.89
C MET A 287 3.09 -11.19 2.54
N ILE A 288 3.28 -11.62 1.29
CA ILE A 288 4.55 -12.23 0.82
C ILE A 288 5.70 -11.21 0.86
N CYS A 289 5.48 -10.01 0.34
CA CYS A 289 6.47 -8.91 0.34
C CYS A 289 6.85 -8.48 1.77
N GLN A 290 5.91 -8.52 2.71
CA GLN A 290 6.17 -8.14 4.09
C GLN A 290 6.83 -9.30 4.87
N PHE A 291 6.48 -10.54 4.56
CA PHE A 291 7.13 -11.71 5.15
C PHE A 291 8.61 -11.77 4.79
N SER A 292 9.02 -11.45 3.55
CA SER A 292 10.45 -11.41 3.17
C SER A 292 11.25 -10.40 4.00
N VAL A 293 10.63 -9.28 4.40
CA VAL A 293 11.22 -8.27 5.29
C VAL A 293 11.39 -8.82 6.71
N LEU A 294 10.46 -9.64 7.19
CA LEU A 294 10.51 -10.24 8.53
C LEU A 294 11.43 -11.48 8.61
N ALA A 295 11.56 -12.22 7.51
CA ALA A 295 12.25 -13.51 7.43
C ALA A 295 13.77 -13.59 7.76
N PRO A 296 14.59 -12.52 7.84
CA PRO A 296 16.03 -12.73 8.06
C PRO A 296 16.43 -12.82 9.55
N GLY A 297 16.77 -14.04 10.00
CA GLY A 297 17.71 -14.31 11.11
C GLY A 297 17.09 -14.43 12.50
N CYS A 298 16.47 -15.58 12.79
CA CYS A 298 16.02 -15.98 14.12
C CYS A 298 17.23 -16.19 15.05
N GLU A 299 17.83 -15.10 15.51
CA GLU A 299 18.52 -15.07 16.81
C GLU A 299 17.88 -13.92 17.57
N ARG A 300 16.94 -14.25 18.45
CA ARG A 300 16.82 -13.45 19.66
C ARG A 300 18.18 -13.56 20.33
N PRO A 301 18.88 -12.46 20.65
CA PRO A 301 19.83 -12.53 21.74
C PRO A 301 18.99 -12.99 22.93
N SER A 302 19.10 -14.27 23.27
CA SER A 302 18.58 -14.78 24.52
C SER A 302 19.11 -13.83 25.59
N HIS A 303 18.23 -13.30 26.42
CA HIS A 303 18.58 -12.76 27.72
C HIS A 303 19.77 -13.53 28.30
N ARG A 304 20.97 -12.96 28.21
CA ARG A 304 22.19 -13.50 28.82
C ARG A 304 22.93 -12.29 29.35
N ALA A 305 23.02 -12.23 30.69
CA ALA A 305 23.34 -11.08 31.56
C ALA A 305 22.10 -10.17 31.76
N ASP A 306 21.31 -10.29 32.83
CA ASP A 306 21.72 -10.02 34.22
C ASP A 306 21.07 -10.95 35.26
N ALA A 307 21.45 -12.23 35.25
CA ALA A 307 21.23 -13.14 36.38
C ALA A 307 22.51 -13.31 37.23
N THR A 308 23.38 -12.30 37.27
CA THR A 308 24.64 -12.29 38.04
C THR A 308 24.69 -11.15 39.05
N ASN A 309 23.60 -10.92 39.80
CA ASN A 309 23.69 -10.11 41.02
C ASN A 309 22.73 -10.53 42.15
N GLN A 310 22.61 -11.84 42.41
CA GLN A 310 21.94 -12.37 43.61
C GLN A 310 22.86 -13.26 44.47
N GLY A 311 24.18 -13.05 44.40
CA GLY A 311 25.15 -13.96 45.01
C GLY A 311 26.36 -13.28 45.66
N ARG A 312 26.16 -12.29 46.54
CA ARG A 312 27.17 -11.99 47.56
C ARG A 312 26.56 -11.44 48.85
N VAL A 313 25.93 -12.37 49.57
CA VAL A 313 25.89 -12.36 51.03
C VAL A 313 27.36 -12.31 51.50
N ARG A 314 27.83 -11.14 51.94
CA ARG A 314 28.96 -11.05 52.88
C ARG A 314 28.35 -10.97 54.28
N LYS A 315 28.16 -12.15 54.87
CA LYS A 315 28.32 -12.28 56.32
C LYS A 315 29.80 -12.02 56.62
N MET A 316 30.08 -11.17 57.59
CA MET A 316 31.31 -11.25 58.36
C MET A 316 30.98 -11.14 59.86
N PRO A 317 31.85 -11.74 60.69
CA PRO A 317 31.52 -12.27 62.00
C PRO A 317 31.83 -11.29 63.13
N ASP A 318 31.21 -11.56 64.28
CA ASP A 318 31.50 -11.17 65.67
C ASP A 318 32.05 -9.76 65.94
#